data_AF-A0A7V9DNS0-F1
#
_entry.id   AF-A0A7V9DNS0-F1
#
_cell.length_a   1.000
_cell.length_b   1.000
_cell.length_c   1.000
_cell.angle_alpha   90.00
_cell.angle_beta   90.00
_cell.angle_gamma   90.00
#
_symmetry.space_group_name_H-M   'P 1'
#
loop_
_entity.id
_entity.type
_entity.pdbx_description
1 polymer ?
#
loop_
_entity_poly.entity_id
_entity_poly.type
_entity_poly.pdbx_seq_one_letter_code
_entity_poly.pdbx_strand_id
1 'polypeptide(L)'
;MIETLRSVLHFRRFEVDAVERRLATAANVDDVRRIARRRTPRGVFDYIDGAAEDERTMEANAGAFARLSFRPRILRDVSAVDPATTLLGRPLPIPLV
;
A
#
# COMPACT_ATOMS: atom_id res chain seq x y z
N MET A 1 -24.32 -20.93 13.23
CA MET A 1 -23.38 -21.57 12.27
C MET A 1 -23.46 -20.94 10.88
N ILE A 2 -24.63 -20.87 10.23
CA ILE A 2 -24.78 -20.20 8.91
C ILE A 2 -24.50 -18.69 8.98
N GLU A 3 -24.90 -18.01 10.07
CA GLU A 3 -24.64 -16.58 10.25
C GLU A 3 -23.15 -16.24 10.40
N THR A 4 -22.40 -17.07 11.13
CA THR A 4 -20.94 -16.93 11.30
C THR A 4 -20.18 -17.12 9.99
N LEU A 5 -20.65 -18.04 9.13
CA LEU A 5 -20.08 -18.23 7.79
C LEU A 5 -20.35 -17.03 6.89
N ARG A 6 -21.55 -16.44 6.97
CA ARG A 6 -21.91 -15.24 6.19
C ARG A 6 -21.08 -14.01 6.58
N SER A 7 -20.65 -13.89 7.84
CA SER A 7 -19.84 -12.74 8.29
C SER A 7 -18.37 -12.80 7.87
N VAL A 8 -17.85 -13.96 7.47
CA VAL A 8 -16.45 -14.12 7.03
C VAL A 8 -16.34 -14.26 5.50
N LEU A 9 -17.38 -14.80 4.85
CA LEU A 9 -17.43 -14.95 3.41
C LEU A 9 -17.87 -13.65 2.73
N HIS A 10 -16.89 -12.80 2.42
CA HIS A 10 -17.08 -11.63 1.57
C HIS A 10 -16.74 -12.00 0.12
N PHE A 11 -17.77 -12.21 -0.70
CA PHE A 11 -17.57 -12.37 -2.14
C PHE A 11 -17.27 -11.02 -2.77
N ARG A 12 -16.25 -10.95 -3.62
CA ARG A 12 -15.98 -9.72 -4.36
C ARG A 12 -17.18 -9.37 -5.23
N ARG A 13 -17.58 -8.11 -5.21
CA ARG A 13 -18.59 -7.59 -6.14
C ARG A 13 -18.06 -7.75 -7.56
N PHE A 14 -18.93 -8.16 -8.47
CA PHE A 14 -18.58 -8.26 -9.89
C PHE A 14 -18.26 -6.85 -10.40
N GLU A 15 -17.03 -6.63 -10.86
CA GLU A 15 -16.56 -5.36 -11.39
C GLU A 15 -16.28 -5.45 -12.89
N VAL A 16 -16.97 -4.62 -13.67
CA VAL A 16 -16.92 -4.63 -15.14
C VAL A 16 -15.68 -3.88 -15.61
N ASP A 17 -15.36 -2.77 -14.96
CA ASP A 17 -14.19 -1.97 -15.32
C ASP A 17 -12.91 -2.81 -15.12
N ALA A 18 -12.16 -2.96 -16.20
CA ALA A 18 -10.97 -3.80 -16.20
C ALA A 18 -9.81 -3.19 -15.40
N VAL A 19 -9.76 -1.87 -15.24
CA VAL A 19 -8.78 -1.16 -14.40
C VAL A 19 -9.12 -1.40 -12.95
N GLU A 20 -10.35 -1.07 -12.53
CA GLU A 20 -10.82 -1.26 -11.15
C GLU A 20 -10.69 -2.70 -10.70
N ARG A 21 -11.08 -3.67 -11.54
CA ARG A 21 -10.95 -5.09 -11.22
C ARG A 21 -9.51 -5.51 -10.96
N ARG A 22 -8.52 -4.91 -11.63
CA ARG A 22 -7.09 -5.22 -11.41
C ARG A 22 -6.58 -4.53 -10.15
N LEU A 23 -6.91 -3.25 -9.96
CA LEU A 23 -6.49 -2.52 -8.76
C LEU A 23 -7.09 -3.14 -7.49
N ALA A 24 -8.33 -3.62 -7.56
CA ALA A 24 -8.97 -4.37 -6.48
C ALA A 24 -8.30 -5.72 -6.15
N THR A 25 -7.32 -6.18 -6.93
CA THR A 25 -6.50 -7.36 -6.61
C THR A 25 -5.17 -7.03 -5.94
N ALA A 26 -4.76 -5.75 -5.91
CA ALA A 26 -3.55 -5.33 -5.25
C ALA A 26 -3.76 -5.28 -3.73
N ALA A 27 -2.96 -6.05 -2.98
CA ALA A 27 -2.97 -6.02 -1.52
C ALA A 27 -1.95 -5.02 -0.96
N ASN A 28 -0.95 -4.65 -1.76
CA ASN A 28 0.10 -3.70 -1.40
C ASN A 28 0.59 -2.92 -2.63
N VAL A 29 1.50 -1.97 -2.39
CA VAL A 29 2.05 -1.10 -3.44
C VAL A 29 2.90 -1.86 -4.48
N ASP A 30 3.58 -2.96 -4.09
CA ASP A 30 4.34 -3.78 -5.04
C ASP A 30 3.42 -4.50 -6.05
N ASP A 31 2.21 -4.86 -5.64
CA ASP A 31 1.21 -5.39 -6.56
C ASP A 31 0.80 -4.36 -7.61
N VAL A 32 0.65 -3.09 -7.21
CA VAL A 32 0.37 -1.98 -8.12
C VAL A 32 1.52 -1.80 -9.10
N ARG A 33 2.77 -1.82 -8.62
CA ARG A 33 3.98 -1.78 -9.46
C ARG A 33 3.99 -2.92 -10.50
N ARG A 34 3.65 -4.14 -10.09
CA ARG A 34 3.60 -5.30 -10.99
C ARG A 34 2.49 -5.20 -12.03
N ILE A 35 1.34 -4.64 -11.68
CA ILE A 35 0.25 -4.34 -12.62
C ILE A 35 0.73 -3.30 -13.64
N ALA A 36 1.38 -2.23 -13.19
CA ALA A 36 1.95 -1.19 -14.05
C ALA A 36 3.00 -1.76 -15.02
N ARG A 37 3.93 -2.61 -14.55
CA ARG A 37 4.96 -3.24 -15.39
C ARG A 37 4.39 -4.04 -16.57
N ARG A 38 3.22 -4.64 -16.41
CA ARG A 38 2.55 -5.43 -17.47
C ARG A 38 1.77 -4.57 -18.47
N ARG A 39 1.55 -3.28 -18.18
CA ARG A 39 0.60 -2.42 -18.90
C ARG A 39 1.24 -1.17 -19.48
N THR A 40 2.31 -0.70 -18.88
CA THR A 40 3.02 0.49 -19.31
C THR A 40 4.05 0.12 -20.38
N PRO A 41 4.22 0.92 -21.46
CA PRO A 41 5.32 0.73 -22.39
C PRO A 41 6.65 0.67 -21.66
N ARG A 42 7.53 -0.26 -22.06
CA ARG A 42 8.74 -0.57 -21.31
C ARG A 42 9.58 0.66 -20.96
N GLY A 43 9.87 1.54 -21.94
CA GLY A 43 10.67 2.73 -21.68
C GLY A 43 10.04 3.71 -20.69
N VAL A 44 8.71 3.81 -20.66
CA VAL A 44 7.98 4.65 -19.70
C VAL A 44 8.01 4.02 -18.31
N PHE A 45 7.89 2.69 -18.22
CA PHE A 45 8.00 1.99 -16.95
C PHE A 45 9.42 2.12 -16.37
N ASP A 46 10.44 1.81 -17.18
CA ASP A 46 11.84 1.85 -16.76
C ASP A 46 12.25 3.29 -16.33
N TYR A 47 11.69 4.33 -16.95
CA TYR A 47 11.93 5.73 -16.53
C TYR A 47 11.33 6.07 -15.16
N ILE A 48 10.15 5.53 -14.83
CA ILE A 48 9.45 5.85 -13.57
C ILE A 48 9.91 4.95 -12.42
N ASP A 49 10.12 3.67 -12.70
CA ASP A 49 10.44 2.64 -11.70
C ASP A 49 11.93 2.54 -11.41
N GLY A 50 12.78 2.89 -12.37
CA GLY A 50 14.23 2.74 -12.28
C GLY A 50 14.90 3.77 -11.36
N ALA A 51 16.12 3.44 -10.94
CA ALA A 51 16.97 4.32 -10.14
C ALA A 51 18.36 4.53 -10.79
N ALA A 52 19.24 5.26 -10.12
CA ALA A 52 20.57 5.56 -10.63
C ALA A 52 21.43 4.28 -10.74
N GLU A 53 22.12 4.12 -11.87
CA GLU A 53 23.08 3.06 -12.18
C GLU A 53 22.60 1.64 -11.81
N ASP A 54 23.16 1.07 -10.75
CA ASP A 54 22.91 -0.28 -10.27
C ASP A 54 21.79 -0.36 -9.22
N GLU A 55 21.08 0.75 -9.02
CA GLU A 55 19.90 0.90 -8.16
C GLU A 55 20.13 0.58 -6.67
N ARG A 56 21.38 0.50 -6.23
CA ARG A 56 21.72 0.13 -4.84
C ARG A 56 21.11 1.04 -3.79
N THR A 57 21.01 2.34 -4.09
CA THR A 57 20.39 3.31 -3.18
C THR A 57 18.89 3.07 -3.05
N MET A 58 18.20 2.67 -4.13
CA MET A 58 16.78 2.32 -4.08
C MET A 58 16.55 1.11 -3.17
N GLU A 59 17.35 0.06 -3.34
CA GLU A 59 17.31 -1.12 -2.46
C GLU A 59 17.63 -0.76 -1.00
N ALA A 60 18.65 0.08 -0.78
CA ALA A 60 19.06 0.51 0.55
C ALA A 60 17.97 1.33 1.27
N ASN A 61 17.24 2.19 0.55
CA ASN A 61 16.15 3.00 1.09
C ASN A 61 15.01 2.11 1.62
N ALA A 62 14.56 1.13 0.82
CA ALA A 62 13.54 0.18 1.25
C ALA A 62 14.05 -0.72 2.39
N GLY A 63 15.28 -1.24 2.25
CA GLY A 63 15.94 -2.07 3.25
C GLY A 63 16.17 -1.36 4.58
N ALA A 64 16.22 -0.03 4.62
CA ALA A 64 16.38 0.74 5.86
C ALA A 64 15.22 0.52 6.84
N PHE A 65 13.99 0.46 6.34
CA PHE A 65 12.82 0.24 7.18
C PHE A 65 12.74 -1.20 7.69
N ALA A 66 13.21 -2.19 6.92
CA ALA A 66 13.22 -3.59 7.32
C ALA A 66 14.16 -3.87 8.51
N ARG A 67 15.13 -2.98 8.78
CA ARG A 67 16.01 -3.08 9.95
C ARG A 67 15.36 -2.61 11.25
N LEU A 68 14.20 -1.96 11.17
CA LEU A 68 13.46 -1.47 12.33
C LEU A 68 12.39 -2.49 12.73
N SER A 69 12.19 -2.67 14.03
CA SER A 69 11.15 -3.54 14.58
C SER A 69 10.27 -2.75 15.54
N PHE A 70 8.96 -3.00 15.49
CA PHE A 70 8.04 -2.44 16.46
C PHE A 70 8.15 -3.16 17.80
N ARG A 71 8.08 -2.41 18.90
CA ARG A 71 7.83 -2.94 20.24
C ARG A 71 6.35 -2.70 20.57
N PRO A 72 5.44 -3.63 20.23
CA PRO A 72 4.01 -3.40 20.41
C PRO A 72 3.69 -3.23 21.90
N ARG A 73 2.84 -2.24 22.21
CA ARG A 73 2.34 -2.01 23.57
C ARG A 73 0.97 -2.64 23.69
N ILE A 74 0.86 -3.67 24.52
CA ILE A 74 -0.38 -4.42 24.75
C ILE A 74 -1.27 -3.74 25.81
N LEU A 75 -2.53 -4.17 25.89
CA LEU A 75 -3.54 -3.66 26.84
C LEU A 75 -3.71 -2.13 26.75
N ARG A 76 -3.69 -1.61 25.52
CA ARG A 76 -4.00 -0.21 25.23
C ARG A 76 -5.30 -0.16 24.46
N ASP A 77 -6.19 0.72 24.90
CA ASP A 77 -7.39 1.01 24.15
C ASP A 77 -7.02 1.76 22.86
N VAL A 78 -7.34 1.12 21.73
CA VAL A 78 -7.13 1.61 20.37
C VAL A 78 -8.43 1.49 19.56
N SER A 79 -9.59 1.48 20.24
CA SER A 79 -10.90 1.39 19.58
C SER A 79 -11.18 2.57 18.65
N ALA A 80 -10.53 3.70 18.88
CA ALA A 80 -10.51 4.87 18.01
C ALA A 80 -9.06 5.34 17.84
N VAL A 81 -8.61 5.49 16.59
CA VAL A 81 -7.29 6.00 16.23
C VAL A 81 -7.48 7.17 15.27
N ASP A 82 -6.93 8.32 15.62
CA ASP A 82 -6.89 9.51 14.77
C ASP A 82 -5.46 9.69 14.20
N PRO A 83 -5.24 9.46 12.90
CA PRO A 83 -3.95 9.68 12.25
C PRO A 83 -3.74 11.15 11.82
N ALA A 84 -4.69 12.05 12.07
CA ALA A 84 -4.57 13.45 11.67
C ALA A 84 -3.35 14.11 12.33
N THR A 85 -2.74 15.03 11.60
CA THR A 85 -1.57 15.77 12.07
C THR A 85 -1.53 17.18 11.47
N THR A 86 -0.51 17.96 11.80
CA THR A 86 -0.25 19.28 11.22
C THR A 86 1.17 19.32 10.65
N LEU A 87 1.31 19.78 9.41
CA LEU A 87 2.60 20.00 8.76
C LEU A 87 2.71 21.45 8.30
N LEU A 88 3.74 22.16 8.77
CA LEU A 88 3.97 23.58 8.45
C LEU A 88 2.73 24.46 8.67
N GLY A 89 2.00 24.22 9.78
CA GLY A 89 0.78 24.95 10.13
C GLY A 89 -0.48 24.54 9.37
N ARG A 90 -0.41 23.53 8.48
CA ARG A 90 -1.56 23.03 7.73
C ARG A 90 -2.05 21.69 8.27
N PRO A 91 -3.36 21.50 8.49
CA PRO A 91 -3.89 20.21 8.92
C PRO A 91 -3.80 19.17 7.80
N LEU A 92 -3.47 17.94 8.15
CA LEU A 92 -3.46 16.77 7.28
C LEU A 92 -4.30 15.65 7.90
N PRO A 93 -5.12 14.92 7.11
CA PRO A 93 -5.93 13.82 7.61
C PRO A 93 -5.11 12.58 7.99
N ILE A 94 -3.91 12.43 7.44
CA ILE A 94 -2.92 11.38 7.72
C ILE A 94 -1.52 12.00 7.63
N PRO A 95 -0.45 11.40 8.21
CA PRO A 95 0.89 11.98 8.19
C PRO A 95 1.62 11.75 6.85
N LEU A 96 0.96 12.06 5.73
CA LEU A 96 1.45 11.98 4.35
C LEU A 96 0.92 13.18 3.54
N VAL A 97 1.66 13.63 2.53
CA VAL A 97 1.31 14.76 1.64
C VAL A 97 1.12 14.31 0.20
#